data_AF-A0A2E8KBQ9-F1
#
_entry.id   AF-A0A2E8KBQ9-F1
#
_cell.length_a   1.000
_cell.length_b   1.000
_cell.length_c   1.000
_cell.angle_alpha   90.00
_cell.angle_beta   90.00
_cell.angle_gamma   90.00
#
_symmetry.space_group_name_H-M   'P 1'
#
loop_
_entity.id
_entity.type
_entity.pdbx_description
1 polymer ?
#
loop_
_entity_poly.entity_id
_entity_poly.type
_entity_poly.pdbx_seq_one_letter_code
_entity_poly.pdbx_strand_id
1 'polypeptide(L)'
;MGAELQREVRTHRERINRKLNRKKVWQKLVYVEAVRGVDEAVARERQIRKFKRPRLERLIESVNPGWDSISLTALCKSGFSDAGWMSGRR
;
A
#
# COMPACT_ATOMS: atom_id res chain seq x y z
N MET A 1 -12.92 6.97 4.09
CA MET A 1 -11.82 6.37 3.29
C MET A 1 -11.06 5.23 4.00
N GLY A 2 -10.80 5.28 5.32
CA GLY A 2 -10.03 4.21 6.01
C GLY A 2 -10.63 2.78 5.95
N ALA A 3 -11.96 2.65 5.92
CA ALA A 3 -12.62 1.34 5.79
C ALA A 3 -12.41 0.69 4.42
N GLU A 4 -12.24 1.49 3.35
CA GLU A 4 -12.05 1.01 1.99
C GLU A 4 -10.66 0.39 1.82
N LEU A 5 -9.61 1.05 2.33
CA LEU A 5 -8.25 0.52 2.31
C LEU A 5 -8.13 -0.82 3.05
N GLN A 6 -8.77 -0.95 4.22
CA GLN A 6 -8.79 -2.20 4.97
C GLN A 6 -9.45 -3.34 4.19
N ARG A 7 -10.56 -3.04 3.50
CA ARG A 7 -11.26 -4.00 2.65
C ARG A 7 -10.39 -4.42 1.47
N GLU A 8 -9.78 -3.48 0.76
CA GLU A 8 -8.93 -3.76 -0.40
C GLU A 8 -7.73 -4.63 -0.05
N VAL A 9 -7.03 -4.34 1.05
CA VAL A 9 -5.89 -5.16 1.50
C VAL A 9 -6.33 -6.59 1.87
N ARG A 10 -7.48 -6.74 2.53
CA ARG A 10 -8.03 -8.07 2.83
C ARG A 10 -8.34 -8.85 1.56
N THR A 11 -9.07 -8.24 0.62
CA THR A 11 -9.41 -8.86 -0.68
C THR A 11 -8.15 -9.27 -1.45
N HIS A 12 -7.13 -8.41 -1.46
CA HIS A 12 -5.85 -8.70 -2.11
C HIS A 12 -5.15 -9.92 -1.51
N ARG A 13 -5.07 -9.99 -0.18
CA ARG A 13 -4.49 -11.12 0.56
C ARG A 13 -5.17 -12.44 0.20
N GLU A 14 -6.50 -12.45 0.19
CA GLU A 14 -7.29 -13.62 -0.18
C GLU A 14 -7.03 -14.04 -1.63
N ARG A 15 -6.97 -13.09 -2.56
CA ARG A 15 -6.71 -13.38 -3.98
C ARG A 15 -5.35 -14.05 -4.18
N ILE A 16 -4.32 -13.61 -3.47
CA ILE A 16 -3.00 -14.26 -3.52
C ILE A 16 -3.07 -15.68 -2.96
N ASN A 17 -3.70 -15.87 -1.80
CA ASN A 17 -3.82 -17.21 -1.19
C ASN A 17 -4.53 -18.21 -2.13
N ARG A 18 -5.60 -17.77 -2.79
CA ARG A 18 -6.31 -18.57 -3.81
C ARG A 18 -5.40 -18.95 -4.97
N LYS A 19 -4.66 -17.98 -5.54
CA LYS A 19 -3.76 -18.23 -6.68
C LYS A 19 -2.63 -19.21 -6.35
N LEU A 20 -2.12 -19.20 -5.13
CA LEU A 20 -1.02 -20.06 -4.71
C LEU A 20 -1.46 -21.47 -4.32
N ASN A 21 -2.77 -21.75 -4.30
CA ASN A 21 -3.36 -23.01 -3.84
C ASN A 21 -2.84 -23.43 -2.43
N ARG A 22 -2.58 -22.45 -1.56
CA ARG A 22 -2.11 -22.65 -0.18
C ARG A 22 -3.19 -22.22 0.82
N LYS A 23 -3.33 -22.96 1.92
CA LYS A 23 -4.29 -22.63 3.01
C LYS A 23 -4.07 -21.22 3.57
N LYS A 24 -2.83 -20.75 3.70
CA LYS A 24 -2.50 -19.38 4.13
C LYS A 24 -1.05 -19.03 3.80
N VAL A 25 -0.82 -17.89 3.14
CA VAL A 25 0.51 -17.28 3.02
C VAL A 25 0.58 -16.08 3.96
N TRP A 26 1.65 -16.02 4.76
CA TRP A 26 1.92 -14.89 5.64
C TRP A 26 2.36 -13.71 4.80
N GLN A 27 1.55 -12.65 4.80
CA GLN A 27 1.80 -11.43 4.03
C GLN A 27 1.93 -10.26 5.01
N LYS A 28 3.02 -9.51 4.91
CA LYS A 28 3.31 -8.33 5.74
C LYS A 28 3.21 -7.07 4.88
N LEU A 29 2.50 -6.04 5.35
CA LEU A 29 2.51 -4.72 4.71
C LEU A 29 3.73 -3.97 5.25
N VAL A 30 4.70 -3.65 4.41
CA VAL A 30 5.99 -3.08 4.83
C VAL A 30 6.32 -1.75 4.17
N TYR A 31 5.53 -1.34 3.18
CA TYR A 31 5.69 -0.06 2.49
C TYR A 31 4.33 0.47 2.05
N VAL A 32 4.12 1.76 2.28
CA VAL A 32 3.00 2.55 1.75
C VAL A 32 3.53 3.93 1.40
N GLU A 33 2.96 4.58 0.41
CA GLU A 33 3.29 5.97 0.04
C GLU A 33 2.01 6.73 -0.30
N ALA A 34 1.97 8.01 0.06
CA ALA A 34 0.89 8.91 -0.32
C ALA A 34 1.30 9.63 -1.61
N VAL A 35 0.35 9.79 -2.52
CA VAL A 35 0.51 10.48 -3.81
C VAL A 35 -0.65 11.46 -3.99
N ARG A 36 -0.46 12.48 -4.81
CA ARG A 36 -1.37 13.63 -4.89
C ARG A 36 -2.62 13.37 -5.72
N GLY A 37 -2.63 12.30 -6.52
CA GLY A 37 -3.78 11.99 -7.37
C GLY A 37 -3.74 10.60 -7.99
N VAL A 38 -4.83 10.26 -8.69
CA VAL A 38 -5.03 8.95 -9.30
C VAL A 38 -3.98 8.68 -10.39
N ASP A 39 -3.69 9.65 -11.25
CA ASP A 39 -2.69 9.47 -12.32
C ASP A 39 -1.29 9.20 -11.77
N GLU A 40 -0.90 9.92 -10.72
CA GLU A 40 0.38 9.70 -10.03
C GLU A 40 0.41 8.33 -9.36
N ALA A 41 -0.71 7.90 -8.72
CA ALA A 41 -0.83 6.57 -8.14
C ALA A 41 -0.64 5.47 -9.19
N VAL A 42 -1.28 5.59 -10.36
CA VAL A 42 -1.17 4.62 -11.45
C VAL A 42 0.25 4.59 -12.02
N ALA A 43 0.87 5.77 -12.24
CA ALA A 43 2.23 5.85 -12.73
C ALA A 43 3.22 5.22 -11.75
N ARG A 44 3.07 5.51 -10.46
CA ARG A 44 3.91 4.99 -9.40
C ARG A 44 3.75 3.49 -9.19
N GLU A 45 2.52 2.98 -9.22
CA GLU A 45 2.26 1.53 -9.18
C GLU A 45 2.94 0.81 -10.35
N ARG A 46 2.79 1.34 -11.57
CA ARG A 46 3.45 0.78 -12.77
C ARG A 46 4.98 0.81 -12.64
N GLN A 47 5.53 1.86 -12.05
CA GLN A 47 6.96 1.97 -11.81
C GLN A 47 7.44 0.90 -10.82
N ILE A 48 6.80 0.76 -9.67
CA ILE A 48 7.16 -0.24 -8.64
C ILE A 48 7.04 -1.66 -9.18
N ARG A 49 5.98 -1.97 -9.94
CA ARG A 49 5.79 -3.30 -10.55
C ARG A 49 6.93 -3.70 -11.49
N LYS A 50 7.67 -2.75 -12.07
CA LYS A 50 8.83 -2.99 -12.94
C LYS A 50 10.15 -3.09 -12.17
N PHE A 51 10.17 -2.83 -10.86
CA PHE A 51 11.41 -2.88 -10.10
C PHE A 51 11.93 -4.31 -9.98
N LYS A 52 13.24 -4.47 -10.22
CA LYS A 52 13.96 -5.67 -9.79
C LYS A 52 13.99 -5.70 -8.27
N ARG A 53 14.09 -6.92 -7.73
CA ARG A 53 14.05 -7.18 -6.28
C ARG A 53 14.99 -6.25 -5.46
N PRO A 54 16.26 -6.03 -5.83
CA PRO A 54 17.16 -5.17 -5.06
C PRO A 54 16.73 -3.70 -5.02
N ARG A 55 16.08 -3.20 -6.08
CA ARG A 55 15.59 -1.81 -6.11
C ARG A 55 14.38 -1.64 -5.21
N LEU A 56 13.51 -2.65 -5.15
CA LEU A 56 12.37 -2.65 -4.24
C LEU A 56 12.83 -2.75 -2.78
N GLU A 57 13.81 -3.60 -2.49
CA GLU A 57 14.39 -3.74 -1.15
C GLU A 57 15.01 -2.43 -0.68
N ARG A 58 15.85 -1.78 -1.49
CA ARG A 58 16.41 -0.45 -1.17
C ARG A 58 15.34 0.61 -0.91
N LEU A 59 14.25 0.59 -1.68
CA LEU A 59 13.12 1.52 -1.47
C LEU A 59 12.42 1.27 -0.13
N ILE A 60 12.23 0.00 0.24
CA ILE A 60 11.61 -0.37 1.51
C ILE A 60 12.56 0.01 2.65
N GLU A 61 13.83 -0.35 2.55
CA GLU A 61 14.84 -0.10 3.58
C GLU A 61 15.10 1.38 3.82
N SER A 62 14.94 2.24 2.81
CA SER A 62 15.10 3.69 3.00
C SER A 62 14.04 4.32 3.90
N VAL A 63 12.90 3.66 4.11
CA VAL A 63 11.80 4.16 4.95
C VAL A 63 11.41 3.21 6.09
N ASN A 64 11.76 1.94 5.98
CA ASN A 64 11.41 0.87 6.91
C ASN A 64 12.55 -0.17 6.94
N PRO A 65 13.72 0.19 7.51
CA PRO A 65 14.90 -0.69 7.56
C PRO A 65 14.64 -1.99 8.34
N GLY A 66 13.73 -1.97 9.32
CA GLY A 66 13.32 -3.14 10.08
C GLY A 66 12.33 -4.05 9.36
N TRP A 67 11.86 -3.66 8.18
CA TRP A 67 10.79 -4.35 7.45
C TRP A 67 9.55 -4.55 8.31
N ASP A 68 9.29 -3.65 9.26
CA ASP A 68 8.25 -3.77 10.27
C ASP A 68 6.84 -3.72 9.68
N SER A 69 5.88 -4.32 10.38
CA SER A 69 4.53 -4.44 9.85
C SER A 69 3.84 -3.11 10.04
N ILE A 70 3.44 -2.49 8.93
CA ILE A 70 2.64 -1.27 8.96
C ILE A 70 1.21 -1.67 9.30
N SER A 71 0.71 -1.13 10.42
CA SER A 71 -0.67 -1.36 10.85
C SER A 71 -1.63 -0.48 10.07
N LEU A 72 -2.59 -1.09 9.37
CA LEU A 72 -3.64 -0.36 8.65
C LEU A 72 -4.47 0.53 9.59
N THR A 73 -4.72 0.06 10.81
CA THR A 73 -5.43 0.83 11.83
C THR A 73 -4.63 2.07 12.24
N ALA A 74 -3.30 1.93 12.36
CA ALA A 74 -2.43 3.07 12.68
C ALA A 74 -2.42 4.09 11.53
N LEU A 75 -2.30 3.64 10.27
CA LEU A 75 -2.37 4.51 9.09
C LEU A 75 -3.69 5.28 8.98
N CYS A 76 -4.82 4.61 9.25
CA CYS A 76 -6.12 5.27 9.21
C CYS A 76 -6.27 6.34 10.30
N LYS A 77 -5.62 6.14 11.45
CA LYS A 77 -5.62 7.09 12.58
C LYS A 77 -4.67 8.26 12.38
N SER A 78 -3.57 8.06 11.65
CA SER A 78 -2.53 9.08 11.46
C SER A 78 -2.88 10.15 10.42
N GLY A 79 -4.11 10.19 9.90
CA GLY A 79 -4.49 11.19 8.89
C GLY A 79 -3.75 11.01 7.57
N PHE A 80 -3.42 9.77 7.18
CA PHE A 80 -2.89 9.41 5.85
C PHE A 80 -3.88 9.74 4.68
N SER A 81 -4.79 10.69 4.89
CA SER A 81 -5.87 11.12 4.01
C SER A 81 -6.08 12.64 3.93
N ASP A 82 -5.27 13.48 4.60
CA ASP A 82 -5.53 14.94 4.64
C ASP A 82 -4.75 15.77 3.59
N ALA A 83 -4.58 15.22 2.38
CA ALA A 83 -4.15 15.98 1.22
C ALA A 83 -5.32 16.22 0.26
N GLY A 84 -6.06 17.31 0.48
CA GLY A 84 -6.44 18.21 -0.62
C GLY A 84 -7.66 17.89 -1.50
N TRP A 85 -8.60 17.03 -1.11
CA TRP A 85 -9.82 16.79 -1.92
C TRP A 85 -11.05 17.63 -1.52
N MET A 86 -10.91 18.59 -0.60
CA MET A 86 -11.97 19.53 -0.21
C MET A 86 -11.67 20.98 -0.65
N SER A 87 -11.47 21.22 -1.94
CA SER A 87 -11.74 22.55 -2.52
C SER A 87 -12.04 22.42 -4.01
N GLY A 88 -13.31 22.19 -4.35
CA GLY A 88 -13.73 22.04 -5.73
C GLY A 88 -15.20 21.67 -5.90
N ARG A 89 -16.09 22.17 -5.04
CA ARG A 89 -17.51 22.30 -5.38
C ARG A 89 -17.74 23.75 -5.80
N ARG A 90 -17.79 23.98 -7.11
CA ARG A 90 -18.66 25.01 -7.68
C ARG A 90 -19.93 24.32 -8.15
#